data_AF-A0A367WY69-F1
#
_entry.id   AF-A0A367WY69-F1
#
_cell.length_a   1.000
_cell.length_b   1.000
_cell.length_c   1.000
_cell.angle_alpha   90.00
_cell.angle_beta   90.00
_cell.angle_gamma   90.00
#
_symmetry.space_group_name_H-M   'P 1'
#
loop_
_entity.id
_entity.type
_entity.pdbx_description
1 polymer ?
#
loop_
_entity_poly.entity_id
_entity_poly.type
_entity_poly.pdbx_seq_one_letter_code
_entity_poly.pdbx_strand_id
1 'polypeptide(L)'
;MPRIAHYLGTLIAVCGPFVASFAMATESEEPHPEGPTFALMDLRGTTAWAITQYQWLEPGEDALDAVISAAGRDSMRLDFAMDSIVPSYCELRPDPEICDGSGIPVSWMEDIPQTICMDIPSPVRARHKDVLGKADQLCLEPTSNLAFPKDWPENTQWTQLHLHQTVEPGKVRIQHGTAIIDLEISDAIATRLASLSEQGYGPVMIGWDQATLRKTLGPQLDQFIAGDDENCTYLQRNLDPSGLGYLVLDGKLARISLYADEYDVATSLVKTVNGIALGATRDDVFAAFGDKDLIEEDHEYLGADARYITWWADTAKSRGIRFELNEDGLVTAIHAGTDAITLLEGCS
;
A
#
# COMPACT_ATOMS: atom_id res chain seq x y z
N MET A 1 -55.10 71.44 9.56
CA MET A 1 -54.20 72.07 8.57
C MET A 1 -53.95 71.08 7.43
N PRO A 2 -53.82 71.54 6.18
CA PRO A 2 -54.74 71.13 5.12
C PRO A 2 -54.14 70.24 3.99
N ARG A 3 -55.06 69.62 3.21
CA ARG A 3 -55.11 69.52 1.73
C ARG A 3 -53.99 68.78 0.95
N ILE A 4 -54.36 67.74 0.18
CA ILE A 4 -54.51 67.71 -1.32
C ILE A 4 -53.19 67.30 -2.02
N ALA A 5 -53.15 66.11 -2.64
CA ALA A 5 -53.29 65.84 -4.09
C ALA A 5 -52.01 66.14 -4.87
N HIS A 6 -51.63 65.51 -5.99
CA HIS A 6 -52.09 64.42 -6.83
C HIS A 6 -50.98 64.31 -7.94
N TYR A 7 -51.04 63.24 -8.73
CA TYR A 7 -50.45 63.04 -10.07
C TYR A 7 -48.93 62.81 -10.15
N LEU A 8 -48.48 61.58 -10.48
CA LEU A 8 -48.42 60.87 -11.78
C LEU A 8 -47.12 61.15 -12.55
N GLY A 9 -46.33 60.09 -12.70
CA GLY A 9 -45.13 60.00 -13.52
C GLY A 9 -44.76 58.52 -13.72
N THR A 10 -45.46 57.89 -14.66
CA THR A 10 -45.08 56.75 -15.52
C THR A 10 -43.57 56.64 -15.81
N LEU A 11 -42.91 55.50 -16.13
CA LEU A 11 -43.28 54.16 -16.60
C LEU A 11 -42.00 53.27 -16.59
N ILE A 12 -42.19 51.95 -16.40
CA ILE A 12 -41.43 50.79 -16.94
C ILE A 12 -40.04 50.47 -16.37
N ALA A 13 -39.97 49.39 -15.59
CA ALA A 13 -39.40 48.11 -16.06
C ALA A 13 -39.95 46.96 -15.22
N VAL A 14 -40.26 45.87 -15.91
CA VAL A 14 -41.13 44.76 -15.54
C VAL A 14 -40.29 43.51 -15.24
N CYS A 15 -40.85 42.64 -14.37
CA CYS A 15 -40.48 41.25 -14.07
C CYS A 15 -39.20 41.04 -13.24
N GLY A 16 -39.19 40.25 -12.16
CA GLY A 16 -40.15 39.30 -11.57
C GLY A 16 -39.43 38.58 -10.40
N PRO A 17 -40.15 37.93 -9.48
CA PRO A 17 -39.67 37.69 -8.11
C PRO A 17 -38.77 36.45 -7.99
N PHE A 18 -37.64 36.62 -7.28
CA PHE A 18 -36.88 35.49 -6.73
C PHE A 18 -37.70 34.84 -5.61
N VAL A 19 -38.20 33.63 -5.89
CA VAL A 19 -38.71 32.71 -4.88
C VAL A 19 -37.49 32.05 -4.24
N ALA A 20 -37.29 32.30 -2.94
CA ALA A 20 -36.28 31.59 -2.16
C ALA A 20 -36.75 30.15 -1.92
N SER A 21 -36.19 29.20 -2.66
CA SER A 21 -36.30 27.77 -2.33
C SER A 21 -35.24 27.42 -1.30
N PHE A 22 -35.66 27.02 -0.10
CA PHE A 22 -34.83 26.26 0.82
C PHE A 22 -34.57 24.89 0.20
N ALA A 23 -33.38 24.71 -0.38
CA ALA A 23 -32.87 23.39 -0.72
C ALA A 23 -32.31 22.77 0.56
N MET A 24 -32.98 21.75 1.08
CA MET A 24 -32.35 20.81 2.00
C MET A 24 -31.33 20.02 1.19
N ALA A 25 -30.05 20.17 1.52
CA ALA A 25 -28.99 19.32 1.01
C ALA A 25 -29.23 17.90 1.57
N THR A 26 -29.79 17.03 0.75
CA THR A 26 -29.62 15.59 0.91
C THR A 26 -28.19 15.30 0.51
N GLU A 27 -27.37 14.79 1.43
CA GLU A 27 -26.11 14.11 1.10
C GLU A 27 -26.43 13.06 0.04
N SER A 28 -26.11 13.38 -1.21
CA SER A 28 -25.96 12.39 -2.24
C SER A 28 -24.60 11.74 -1.98
N GLU A 29 -24.62 10.63 -1.25
CA GLU A 29 -23.56 9.61 -1.34
C GLU A 29 -23.40 9.31 -2.84
N GLU A 30 -22.35 9.87 -3.45
CA GLU A 30 -21.99 9.48 -4.80
C GLU A 30 -21.65 7.99 -4.75
N PRO A 31 -22.24 7.17 -5.65
CA PRO A 31 -21.90 5.76 -5.69
C PRO A 31 -20.42 5.66 -6.01
N HIS A 32 -19.63 5.23 -5.02
CA HIS A 32 -18.28 4.76 -5.27
C HIS A 32 -18.41 3.69 -6.36
N PRO A 33 -17.65 3.77 -7.47
CA PRO A 33 -17.66 2.70 -8.44
C PRO A 33 -17.32 1.41 -7.68
N GLU A 34 -18.22 0.42 -7.70
CA GLU A 34 -17.94 -0.91 -7.15
C GLU A 34 -16.69 -1.42 -7.86
N GLY A 35 -15.53 -1.25 -7.21
CA GLY A 35 -14.29 -1.82 -7.67
C GLY A 35 -14.42 -3.33 -7.77
N PRO A 36 -13.58 -4.00 -8.57
CA PRO A 36 -13.55 -5.45 -8.55
C PRO A 36 -13.34 -5.93 -7.10
N THR A 37 -14.01 -7.04 -6.74
CA THR A 37 -13.80 -7.68 -5.44
C THR A 37 -12.30 -7.81 -5.19
N PHE A 38 -11.86 -7.46 -3.98
CA PHE A 38 -10.45 -7.33 -3.64
C PHE A 38 -10.14 -8.09 -2.35
N ALA A 39 -9.02 -8.80 -2.32
CA ALA A 39 -8.46 -9.36 -1.10
C ALA A 39 -6.95 -9.10 -1.02
N LEU A 40 -6.50 -8.67 0.16
CA LEU A 40 -5.09 -8.54 0.49
C LEU A 40 -4.70 -9.62 1.50
N MET A 41 -3.74 -10.46 1.12
CA MET A 41 -3.13 -11.46 1.99
C MET A 41 -1.72 -10.98 2.36
N ASP A 42 -1.58 -10.36 3.55
CA ASP A 42 -0.25 -10.06 4.10
C ASP A 42 0.32 -11.31 4.77
N LEU A 43 1.24 -11.95 4.06
CA LEU A 43 1.91 -13.19 4.42
C LEU A 43 3.22 -12.95 5.19
N ARG A 44 3.62 -11.68 5.37
CA ARG A 44 4.89 -11.30 6.01
C ARG A 44 4.90 -11.66 7.49
N GLY A 45 5.94 -12.36 7.93
CA GLY A 45 6.09 -12.83 9.31
C GLY A 45 5.05 -13.84 9.81
N THR A 46 4.03 -14.19 9.01
CA THR A 46 2.89 -15.04 9.42
C THR A 46 2.71 -16.26 8.52
N THR A 47 3.77 -16.69 7.83
CA THR A 47 3.72 -17.83 6.92
C THR A 47 4.73 -18.90 7.31
N ALA A 48 4.32 -20.16 7.23
CA ALA A 48 5.19 -21.32 7.46
C ALA A 48 5.12 -22.31 6.29
N TRP A 49 6.21 -23.04 6.04
CA TRP A 49 6.21 -24.15 5.08
C TRP A 49 5.79 -25.46 5.77
N ALA A 50 4.75 -26.11 5.25
CA ALA A 50 4.19 -27.36 5.76
C ALA A 50 4.40 -28.51 4.76
N ILE A 51 5.66 -28.78 4.41
CA ILE A 51 6.16 -29.88 3.55
C ILE A 51 5.72 -29.80 2.08
N THR A 52 4.43 -29.58 1.81
CA THR A 52 3.87 -29.55 0.45
C THR A 52 3.07 -28.29 0.15
N GLN A 53 2.92 -27.40 1.13
CA GLN A 53 2.09 -26.20 1.02
C GLN A 53 2.58 -25.11 1.98
N TYR A 54 2.22 -23.88 1.69
CA TYR A 54 2.36 -22.76 2.62
C TYR A 54 1.17 -22.71 3.57
N GLN A 55 1.42 -22.33 4.83
CA GLN A 55 0.40 -22.10 5.83
C GLN A 55 0.39 -20.63 6.23
N TRP A 56 -0.74 -19.94 6.04
CA TRP A 56 -0.96 -18.59 6.57
C TRP A 56 -1.51 -18.70 8.00
N LEU A 57 -0.71 -18.28 8.97
CA LEU A 57 -0.93 -18.48 10.40
C LEU A 57 -1.94 -17.50 10.99
N GLU A 58 -2.04 -16.30 10.42
CA GLU A 58 -2.89 -15.22 10.92
C GLU A 58 -3.74 -14.64 9.77
N PRO A 59 -4.72 -15.40 9.25
CA PRO A 59 -5.52 -14.95 8.13
C PRO A 59 -6.47 -13.80 8.52
N GLY A 60 -6.42 -12.72 7.74
CA GLY A 60 -7.35 -11.59 7.88
C GLY A 60 -8.77 -11.97 7.48
N GLU A 61 -9.76 -11.62 8.30
CA GLU A 61 -11.17 -11.97 8.04
C GLU A 61 -11.69 -11.39 6.72
N ASP A 62 -11.39 -10.13 6.43
CA ASP A 62 -11.89 -9.42 5.24
C ASP A 62 -11.36 -10.07 3.95
N ALA A 63 -10.09 -10.46 3.94
CA ALA A 63 -9.48 -11.15 2.80
C ALA A 63 -10.15 -12.50 2.55
N LEU A 64 -10.41 -13.28 3.61
CA LEU A 64 -11.09 -14.57 3.49
C LEU A 64 -12.55 -14.40 3.04
N ASP A 65 -13.28 -13.46 3.61
CA ASP A 65 -14.66 -13.18 3.22
C ASP A 65 -14.75 -12.78 1.74
N ALA A 66 -13.84 -11.94 1.26
CA ALA A 66 -13.77 -11.54 -0.14
C ALA A 66 -13.51 -12.74 -1.07
N VAL A 67 -12.49 -13.55 -0.79
CA VAL A 67 -12.14 -14.72 -1.61
C VAL A 67 -13.27 -15.76 -1.62
N ILE A 68 -13.87 -16.06 -0.46
CA ILE A 68 -14.98 -17.03 -0.36
C ILE A 68 -16.24 -16.50 -1.06
N SER A 69 -16.49 -15.19 -0.99
CA SER A 69 -17.64 -14.55 -1.66
C SER A 69 -17.51 -14.56 -3.18
N ALA A 70 -16.30 -14.37 -3.71
CA ALA A 70 -16.00 -14.40 -5.14
C ALA A 70 -16.00 -15.82 -5.74
N ALA A 71 -15.80 -16.85 -4.90
CA ALA A 71 -15.68 -18.25 -5.33
C ALA A 71 -16.80 -18.72 -6.28
N GLY A 72 -16.41 -19.02 -7.52
CA GLY A 72 -17.27 -19.52 -8.59
C GLY A 72 -18.26 -18.50 -9.16
N ARG A 73 -18.01 -17.19 -8.96
CA ARG A 73 -18.87 -16.11 -9.41
C ARG A 73 -18.18 -15.16 -10.38
N ASP A 74 -17.20 -14.41 -9.88
CA ASP A 74 -16.60 -13.27 -10.57
C ASP A 74 -15.08 -13.32 -10.47
N SER A 75 -14.39 -12.68 -11.41
CA SER A 75 -12.95 -12.44 -11.25
C SER A 75 -12.73 -11.43 -10.11
N MET A 76 -11.56 -11.52 -9.49
CA MET A 76 -11.19 -10.64 -8.40
C MET A 76 -9.72 -10.27 -8.47
N ARG A 77 -9.38 -9.17 -7.82
CA ARG A 77 -7.99 -8.80 -7.54
C ARG A 77 -7.57 -9.50 -6.24
N LEU A 78 -6.50 -10.29 -6.32
CA LEU A 78 -5.89 -10.96 -5.18
C LEU A 78 -4.45 -10.46 -5.03
N ASP A 79 -4.21 -9.72 -3.95
CA ASP A 79 -2.90 -9.16 -3.64
C ASP A 79 -2.23 -9.97 -2.54
N PHE A 80 -0.94 -10.21 -2.71
CA PHE A 80 -0.08 -10.79 -1.69
C PHE A 80 1.00 -9.80 -1.29
N ALA A 81 1.18 -9.58 0.01
CA ALA A 81 2.41 -8.99 0.54
C ALA A 81 3.22 -10.12 1.16
N MET A 82 4.46 -10.32 0.74
CA MET A 82 5.28 -11.45 1.17
C MET A 82 6.70 -10.99 1.48
N ASP A 83 7.32 -11.61 2.48
CA ASP A 83 8.76 -11.50 2.68
C ASP A 83 9.47 -12.46 1.69
N SER A 84 10.79 -12.57 1.76
CA SER A 84 11.47 -13.77 1.24
C SER A 84 11.02 -15.00 2.05
N ILE A 85 9.84 -15.52 1.72
CA ILE A 85 9.18 -16.62 2.43
C ILE A 85 9.63 -17.99 1.93
N VAL A 86 10.51 -18.03 0.93
CA VAL A 86 11.03 -19.29 0.38
C VAL A 86 12.11 -19.80 1.34
N PRO A 87 11.84 -20.90 2.07
CA PRO A 87 12.89 -21.58 2.82
C PRO A 87 14.04 -21.93 1.87
N SER A 88 15.24 -22.13 2.41
CA SER A 88 16.34 -22.59 1.57
C SER A 88 15.92 -23.87 0.82
N TYR A 89 16.40 -24.07 -0.42
CA TYR A 89 16.03 -25.25 -1.20
C TYR A 89 16.24 -26.55 -0.40
N CYS A 90 17.27 -26.60 0.45
CA CYS A 90 17.55 -27.72 1.35
C CYS A 90 16.47 -27.99 2.41
N GLU A 91 15.74 -26.97 2.84
CA GLU A 91 14.58 -27.12 3.73
C GLU A 91 13.33 -27.57 2.98
N LEU A 92 13.20 -27.20 1.70
CA LEU A 92 12.07 -27.59 0.84
C LEU A 92 12.21 -29.00 0.28
N ARG A 93 13.42 -29.36 -0.15
CA ARG A 93 13.82 -30.68 -0.67
C ARG A 93 15.23 -30.98 -0.19
N PRO A 94 15.40 -31.76 0.88
CA PRO A 94 16.71 -32.22 1.31
C PRO A 94 17.28 -33.22 0.29
N ASP A 95 17.76 -32.70 -0.84
CA ASP A 95 18.52 -33.43 -1.85
C ASP A 95 19.99 -32.99 -1.77
N PRO A 96 20.90 -33.86 -1.29
CA PRO A 96 22.30 -33.52 -1.08
C PRO A 96 23.07 -33.23 -2.38
N GLU A 97 22.56 -33.55 -3.57
CA GLU A 97 23.24 -33.24 -4.85
C GLU A 97 22.91 -31.84 -5.40
N ILE A 98 21.77 -31.27 -4.99
CA ILE A 98 21.25 -29.97 -5.49
C ILE A 98 21.46 -28.85 -4.45
N CYS A 99 21.70 -29.21 -3.19
CA CYS A 99 21.97 -28.29 -2.08
C CYS A 99 23.24 -27.42 -2.21
N ASP A 100 24.10 -27.68 -3.20
CA ASP A 100 25.34 -26.91 -3.43
C ASP A 100 25.16 -25.73 -4.42
N GLY A 101 23.96 -25.57 -5.00
CA GLY A 101 23.68 -24.52 -6.00
C GLY A 101 23.00 -23.27 -5.43
N SER A 102 23.49 -22.08 -5.79
CA SER A 102 22.86 -20.79 -5.50
C SER A 102 21.69 -20.51 -6.46
N GLY A 103 20.65 -21.33 -6.43
CA GLY A 103 19.40 -20.91 -7.05
C GLY A 103 18.79 -19.74 -6.26
N ILE A 104 17.94 -18.97 -6.94
CA ILE A 104 17.30 -17.79 -6.34
C ILE A 104 15.91 -18.26 -5.87
N PRO A 105 15.44 -17.87 -4.68
CA PRO A 105 14.10 -18.17 -4.17
C PRO A 105 12.97 -18.23 -5.23
N VAL A 106 12.95 -17.27 -6.15
CA VAL A 106 11.95 -17.18 -7.23
C VAL A 106 12.08 -18.31 -8.26
N SER A 107 13.30 -18.71 -8.65
CA SER A 107 13.47 -19.77 -9.66
C SER A 107 12.95 -21.13 -9.18
N TRP A 108 12.96 -21.40 -7.86
CA TRP A 108 12.43 -22.64 -7.31
C TRP A 108 10.96 -22.57 -6.96
N MET A 109 10.40 -21.36 -6.85
CA MET A 109 8.99 -21.18 -6.53
C MET A 109 8.10 -21.71 -7.67
N GLU A 110 8.62 -21.78 -8.89
CA GLU A 110 7.98 -22.46 -10.03
C GLU A 110 8.00 -24.01 -9.91
N ASP A 111 8.89 -24.57 -9.09
CA ASP A 111 9.09 -26.02 -8.94
C ASP A 111 8.35 -26.61 -7.72
N ILE A 112 7.75 -25.77 -6.88
CA ILE A 112 7.03 -26.16 -5.66
C ILE A 112 5.53 -25.91 -5.79
N PRO A 113 4.68 -26.72 -5.14
CA PRO A 113 3.26 -26.39 -5.04
C PRO A 113 3.10 -25.06 -4.31
N GLN A 114 2.34 -24.16 -4.92
CA GLN A 114 2.06 -22.82 -4.37
C GLN A 114 0.70 -22.78 -3.67
N THR A 115 0.23 -23.93 -3.22
CA THR A 115 -0.96 -24.03 -2.39
C THR A 115 -0.74 -23.29 -1.09
N ILE A 116 -1.68 -22.41 -0.75
CA ILE A 116 -1.69 -21.68 0.52
C ILE A 116 -2.89 -22.16 1.31
N CYS A 117 -2.65 -22.69 2.51
CA CYS A 117 -3.70 -23.16 3.41
C CYS A 117 -3.74 -22.33 4.69
N MET A 118 -4.91 -22.24 5.30
CA MET A 118 -5.15 -21.45 6.50
C MET A 118 -6.31 -22.03 7.30
N ASP A 119 -6.26 -21.87 8.61
CA ASP A 119 -7.42 -22.15 9.46
C ASP A 119 -8.45 -21.05 9.24
N ILE A 120 -9.73 -21.42 9.10
CA ILE A 120 -10.79 -20.45 8.86
C ILE A 120 -11.22 -19.86 10.21
N PRO A 121 -11.12 -18.54 10.44
CA PRO A 121 -11.58 -17.90 11.66
C PRO A 121 -13.06 -18.22 11.94
N SER A 122 -13.42 -18.37 13.23
CA SER A 122 -14.78 -18.75 13.63
C SER A 122 -15.86 -17.80 13.07
N PRO A 123 -15.66 -16.46 13.05
CA PRO A 123 -16.63 -15.54 12.47
C PRO A 123 -16.84 -15.77 10.96
N VAL A 124 -15.76 -15.93 10.20
CA VAL A 124 -15.78 -16.25 8.76
C VAL A 124 -16.55 -17.55 8.50
N ARG A 125 -16.26 -18.62 9.28
CA ARG A 125 -17.01 -19.89 9.18
C ARG A 125 -18.51 -19.73 9.41
N ALA A 126 -18.89 -18.87 10.37
CA ALA A 126 -20.29 -18.63 10.67
C ALA A 126 -21.00 -17.88 9.53
N ARG A 127 -20.35 -16.87 8.95
CA ARG A 127 -20.86 -16.09 7.81
C ARG A 127 -21.00 -16.95 6.55
N HIS A 128 -20.01 -17.80 6.28
CA HIS A 128 -19.92 -18.60 5.05
C HIS A 128 -20.33 -20.07 5.23
N LYS A 129 -21.05 -20.42 6.30
CA LYS A 129 -21.42 -21.81 6.65
C LYS A 129 -22.09 -22.60 5.50
N ASP A 130 -22.88 -21.91 4.67
CA ASP A 130 -23.65 -22.54 3.60
C ASP A 130 -22.75 -22.95 2.42
N VAL A 131 -21.58 -22.33 2.31
CA VAL A 131 -20.56 -22.62 1.28
C VAL A 131 -19.47 -23.54 1.84
N LEU A 132 -18.98 -23.25 3.05
CA LEU A 132 -17.87 -23.98 3.70
C LEU A 132 -18.31 -25.28 4.37
N GLY A 133 -19.60 -25.44 4.69
CA GLY A 133 -20.12 -26.59 5.40
C GLY A 133 -19.48 -26.76 6.78
N LYS A 134 -18.74 -27.86 6.95
CA LYS A 134 -18.01 -28.18 8.21
C LYS A 134 -16.51 -27.94 8.11
N ALA A 135 -16.03 -27.30 7.05
CA ALA A 135 -14.61 -27.10 6.87
C ALA A 135 -14.04 -26.16 7.95
N ASP A 136 -12.92 -26.56 8.52
CA ASP A 136 -12.14 -25.78 9.48
C ASP A 136 -10.90 -25.16 8.84
N GLN A 137 -10.46 -25.68 7.69
CA GLN A 137 -9.35 -25.19 6.89
C GLN A 137 -9.81 -24.77 5.49
N LEU A 138 -9.20 -23.71 4.95
CA LEU A 138 -9.31 -23.29 3.56
C LEU A 138 -7.93 -23.44 2.89
N CYS A 139 -7.90 -23.96 1.68
CA CYS A 139 -6.74 -23.97 0.81
C CYS A 139 -7.05 -23.28 -0.52
N LEU A 140 -6.14 -22.42 -0.94
CA LEU A 140 -6.13 -21.78 -2.25
C LEU A 140 -5.13 -22.53 -3.13
N GLU A 141 -5.62 -23.12 -4.22
CA GLU A 141 -4.82 -23.97 -5.11
C GLU A 141 -4.71 -23.33 -6.50
N PRO A 142 -3.58 -22.67 -6.81
CA PRO A 142 -3.33 -22.18 -8.17
C PRO A 142 -3.37 -23.31 -9.20
N THR A 143 -4.13 -23.12 -10.29
CA THR A 143 -4.21 -24.10 -11.40
C THR A 143 -2.99 -24.05 -12.32
N SER A 144 -2.24 -22.95 -12.23
CA SER A 144 -0.92 -22.73 -12.82
C SER A 144 -0.02 -22.12 -11.75
N ASN A 145 1.29 -22.13 -11.98
CA ASN A 145 2.19 -21.38 -11.12
C ASN A 145 1.79 -19.89 -11.12
N LEU A 146 1.80 -19.25 -9.95
CA LEU A 146 1.81 -17.82 -9.73
C LEU A 146 2.70 -17.18 -10.79
N ALA A 147 2.12 -16.28 -11.57
CA ALA A 147 2.84 -15.55 -12.58
C ALA A 147 3.77 -14.54 -11.88
N PHE A 148 5.08 -14.71 -12.06
CA PHE A 148 6.07 -13.72 -11.67
C PHE A 148 6.44 -12.85 -12.87
N PRO A 149 6.80 -11.56 -12.67
CA PRO A 149 7.23 -10.69 -13.75
C PRO A 149 8.44 -11.26 -14.48
N LYS A 150 8.39 -11.24 -15.82
CA LYS A 150 9.48 -11.77 -16.67
C LYS A 150 10.76 -10.95 -16.60
N ASP A 151 10.65 -9.69 -16.21
CA ASP A 151 11.75 -8.76 -16.00
C ASP A 151 12.31 -8.81 -14.58
N TRP A 152 12.01 -9.89 -13.83
CA TRP A 152 12.59 -10.16 -12.52
C TRP A 152 14.12 -10.07 -12.56
N PRO A 153 14.74 -9.08 -11.91
CA PRO A 153 16.18 -8.87 -12.01
C PRO A 153 16.97 -10.00 -11.34
N GLU A 154 17.83 -10.67 -12.11
CA GLU A 154 18.78 -11.66 -11.61
C GLU A 154 19.61 -11.08 -10.44
N ASN A 155 19.91 -11.91 -9.43
CA ASN A 155 20.73 -11.57 -8.26
C ASN A 155 20.17 -10.49 -7.31
N THR A 156 18.88 -10.16 -7.37
CA THR A 156 18.26 -9.30 -6.35
C THR A 156 17.74 -10.12 -5.18
N GLN A 157 18.30 -9.88 -4.00
CA GLN A 157 17.73 -10.36 -2.74
C GLN A 157 16.57 -9.42 -2.38
N TRP A 158 15.34 -9.86 -2.58
CA TRP A 158 14.18 -9.12 -2.11
C TRP A 158 13.97 -9.48 -0.66
N THR A 159 13.88 -8.48 0.21
CA THR A 159 13.38 -8.70 1.56
C THR A 159 11.86 -8.81 1.55
N GLN A 160 11.17 -8.02 0.70
CA GLN A 160 9.70 -7.97 0.61
C GLN A 160 9.20 -7.74 -0.83
N LEU A 161 8.05 -8.31 -1.16
CA LEU A 161 7.38 -8.23 -2.45
C LEU A 161 5.88 -7.98 -2.25
N HIS A 162 5.29 -7.13 -3.11
CA HIS A 162 3.86 -7.08 -3.34
C HIS A 162 3.53 -7.71 -4.69
N LEU A 163 2.66 -8.71 -4.72
CA LEU A 163 2.19 -9.37 -5.92
C LEU A 163 0.70 -9.06 -6.10
N HIS A 164 0.38 -8.25 -7.11
CA HIS A 164 -0.98 -8.01 -7.57
C HIS A 164 -1.35 -9.07 -8.60
N GLN A 165 -2.47 -9.77 -8.42
CA GLN A 165 -2.94 -10.76 -9.38
C GLN A 165 -4.41 -10.56 -9.74
N THR A 166 -4.73 -10.79 -11.02
CA THR A 166 -6.13 -10.99 -11.44
C THR A 166 -6.40 -12.49 -11.48
N VAL A 167 -7.38 -12.92 -10.67
CA VAL A 167 -7.72 -14.34 -10.53
C VAL A 167 -9.20 -14.59 -10.78
N GLU A 168 -9.53 -15.78 -11.28
CA GLU A 168 -10.88 -16.34 -11.31
C GLU A 168 -10.95 -17.48 -10.30
N PRO A 169 -11.54 -17.25 -9.11
CA PRO A 169 -11.66 -18.29 -8.11
C PRO A 169 -12.74 -19.30 -8.51
N GLY A 170 -12.39 -20.59 -8.52
CA GLY A 170 -13.30 -21.69 -8.74
C GLY A 170 -14.36 -21.83 -7.63
N LYS A 171 -15.34 -22.71 -7.85
CA LYS A 171 -16.33 -23.02 -6.81
C LYS A 171 -15.64 -23.72 -5.64
N VAL A 172 -16.05 -23.38 -4.42
CA VAL A 172 -15.58 -24.07 -3.22
C VAL A 172 -15.91 -25.56 -3.31
N ARG A 173 -14.88 -26.40 -3.19
CA ARG A 173 -14.99 -27.86 -3.09
C ARG A 173 -14.53 -28.32 -1.71
N ILE A 174 -15.22 -29.30 -1.13
CA ILE A 174 -14.87 -29.83 0.19
C ILE A 174 -14.20 -31.19 0.03
N GLN A 175 -13.00 -31.34 0.59
CA GLN A 175 -12.24 -32.59 0.57
C GLN A 175 -11.66 -32.86 1.96
N HIS A 176 -12.05 -33.99 2.56
CA HIS A 176 -11.57 -34.43 3.88
C HIS A 176 -11.68 -33.39 5.02
N GLY A 177 -12.65 -32.47 4.96
CA GLY A 177 -12.81 -31.40 5.95
C GLY A 177 -12.10 -30.10 5.59
N THR A 178 -11.38 -30.06 4.47
CA THR A 178 -10.76 -28.84 3.93
C THR A 178 -11.64 -28.26 2.83
N ALA A 179 -11.92 -26.97 2.90
CA ALA A 179 -12.46 -26.21 1.77
C ALA A 179 -11.31 -25.86 0.82
N ILE A 180 -11.51 -26.05 -0.48
CA ILE A 180 -10.50 -25.78 -1.49
C ILE A 180 -11.11 -24.89 -2.56
N ILE A 181 -10.37 -23.85 -2.95
CA ILE A 181 -10.70 -22.94 -4.04
C ILE A 181 -9.54 -23.02 -5.03
N ASP A 182 -9.83 -23.53 -6.22
CA ASP A 182 -8.87 -23.50 -7.33
C ASP A 182 -8.77 -22.05 -7.85
N LEU A 183 -7.57 -21.55 -8.11
CA LEU A 183 -7.34 -20.18 -8.60
C LEU A 183 -6.81 -20.24 -10.04
N GLU A 184 -7.56 -19.69 -11.00
CA GLU A 184 -7.06 -19.45 -12.34
C GLU A 184 -6.49 -18.03 -12.44
N ILE A 185 -5.20 -17.90 -12.74
CA ILE A 185 -4.48 -16.62 -12.75
C ILE A 185 -4.35 -16.14 -14.20
N SER A 186 -4.85 -14.94 -14.48
CA SER A 186 -4.84 -14.36 -15.83
C SER A 186 -3.78 -13.28 -16.02
N ASP A 187 -3.44 -12.54 -14.97
CA ASP A 187 -2.41 -11.49 -14.99
C ASP A 187 -1.75 -11.35 -13.61
N ALA A 188 -0.50 -10.89 -13.61
CA ALA A 188 0.23 -10.60 -12.38
C ALA A 188 1.30 -9.51 -12.56
N ILE A 189 1.35 -8.60 -11.59
CA ILE A 189 2.33 -7.52 -11.49
C ILE A 189 2.98 -7.64 -10.12
N ALA A 190 4.31 -7.52 -10.07
CA ALA A 190 5.04 -7.62 -8.82
C ALA A 190 5.89 -6.37 -8.57
N THR A 191 5.68 -5.77 -7.41
CA THR A 191 6.22 -4.47 -6.98
C THR A 191 7.18 -4.66 -5.81
N ARG A 192 8.36 -4.02 -5.90
CA ARG A 192 9.38 -4.07 -4.84
C ARG A 192 8.93 -3.32 -3.63
N LEU A 193 8.89 -4.03 -2.50
CA LEU A 193 8.75 -3.41 -1.20
C LEU A 193 10.10 -3.47 -0.47
N ALA A 194 10.41 -2.40 0.24
CA ALA A 194 11.49 -2.35 1.20
C ALA A 194 11.03 -1.61 2.44
N SER A 195 11.80 -1.71 3.51
CA SER A 195 11.56 -0.88 4.68
C SER A 195 12.14 0.52 4.46
N LEU A 196 11.37 1.54 4.80
CA LEU A 196 11.85 2.92 4.82
C LEU A 196 12.63 3.19 6.12
N SER A 197 13.84 3.71 6.01
CA SER A 197 14.64 4.17 7.15
C SER A 197 15.06 5.61 6.94
N GLU A 198 15.55 6.26 7.99
CA GLU A 198 16.14 7.60 7.87
C GLU A 198 17.33 7.65 6.89
N GLN A 199 17.94 6.50 6.60
CA GLN A 199 19.06 6.37 5.68
C GLN A 199 18.65 6.13 4.23
N GLY A 200 17.45 5.62 3.96
CA GLY A 200 17.10 5.17 2.62
C GLY A 200 15.94 4.17 2.52
N TYR A 201 15.72 3.68 1.30
CA TYR A 201 14.69 2.71 0.93
C TYR A 201 15.29 1.64 0.00
N GLY A 202 15.25 0.38 0.43
CA GLY A 202 15.85 -0.72 -0.33
C GLY A 202 17.35 -0.48 -0.57
N PRO A 203 17.85 -0.57 -1.82
CA PRO A 203 19.25 -0.31 -2.11
C PRO A 203 19.60 1.18 -2.16
N VAL A 204 18.62 2.08 -2.10
CA VAL A 204 18.80 3.52 -2.29
C VAL A 204 19.11 4.21 -0.98
N MET A 205 20.13 5.07 -0.98
CA MET A 205 20.58 5.80 0.21
C MET A 205 20.48 7.32 0.04
N ILE A 206 20.07 8.00 1.10
CA ILE A 206 20.05 9.46 1.20
C ILE A 206 21.47 10.01 1.03
N GLY A 207 21.62 11.01 0.15
CA GLY A 207 22.85 11.71 -0.18
C GLY A 207 23.55 11.22 -1.45
N TRP A 208 23.04 10.16 -2.09
CA TRP A 208 23.56 9.69 -3.39
C TRP A 208 23.31 10.68 -4.51
N ASP A 209 24.26 10.77 -5.45
CA ASP A 209 24.11 11.58 -6.65
C ASP A 209 23.15 10.95 -7.68
N GLN A 210 22.64 11.77 -8.59
CA GLN A 210 21.68 11.33 -9.60
C GLN A 210 22.22 10.20 -10.51
N ALA A 211 23.52 10.17 -10.78
CA ALA A 211 24.16 9.13 -11.58
C ALA A 211 24.10 7.76 -10.87
N THR A 212 24.37 7.74 -9.56
CA THR A 212 24.29 6.54 -8.72
C THR A 212 22.84 6.08 -8.56
N LEU A 213 21.89 7.00 -8.41
CA LEU A 213 20.45 6.69 -8.39
C LEU A 213 20.01 6.02 -9.70
N ARG A 214 20.27 6.63 -10.85
CA ARG A 214 19.89 6.06 -12.17
C ARG A 214 20.59 4.74 -12.47
N LYS A 215 21.82 4.55 -12.00
CA LYS A 215 22.52 3.27 -12.09
C LYS A 215 21.85 2.17 -11.25
N THR A 216 21.32 2.53 -10.07
CA THR A 216 20.76 1.58 -9.10
C THR A 216 19.29 1.27 -9.37
N LEU A 217 18.48 2.31 -9.58
CA LEU A 217 17.04 2.21 -9.80
C LEU A 217 16.67 1.98 -11.27
N GLY A 218 17.59 2.29 -12.18
CA GLY A 218 17.38 2.25 -13.62
C GLY A 218 17.21 3.64 -14.24
N PRO A 219 17.28 3.74 -15.57
CA PRO A 219 17.32 5.03 -16.26
C PRO A 219 15.97 5.77 -16.28
N GLN A 220 14.85 5.07 -16.07
CA GLN A 220 13.49 5.62 -16.14
C GLN A 220 12.98 6.04 -14.76
N LEU A 221 13.35 7.25 -14.32
CA LEU A 221 12.98 7.83 -13.01
C LEU A 221 12.13 9.11 -13.13
N ASP A 222 11.69 9.44 -14.34
CA ASP A 222 11.15 10.77 -14.66
C ASP A 222 9.63 10.73 -14.87
N GLN A 223 8.91 9.80 -14.23
CA GLN A 223 7.45 9.67 -14.41
C GLN A 223 6.67 10.86 -13.85
N PHE A 224 7.22 11.52 -12.83
CA PHE A 224 6.66 12.73 -12.26
C PHE A 224 7.80 13.70 -11.98
N ILE A 225 8.02 14.65 -12.87
CA ILE A 225 8.87 15.81 -12.62
C ILE A 225 7.97 16.94 -12.16
N ALA A 226 7.99 17.22 -10.86
CA ALA A 226 7.59 18.51 -10.31
C ALA A 226 8.85 19.26 -9.87
N GLY A 227 8.86 20.59 -10.05
CA GLY A 227 10.04 21.44 -9.90
C GLY A 227 10.57 21.90 -11.25
N ASP A 228 10.68 23.20 -11.43
CA ASP A 228 11.13 23.85 -12.69
C ASP A 228 12.56 24.42 -12.54
N ASP A 229 13.30 23.94 -11.54
CA ASP A 229 14.63 24.40 -11.22
C ASP A 229 15.67 23.27 -11.36
N GLU A 230 16.88 23.62 -11.81
CA GLU A 230 17.97 22.65 -12.03
C GLU A 230 18.46 21.99 -10.73
N ASN A 231 18.01 22.47 -9.57
CA ASN A 231 18.51 22.08 -8.24
C ASN A 231 17.50 21.26 -7.43
N CYS A 232 16.27 21.07 -7.91
CA CYS A 232 15.22 20.36 -7.23
C CYS A 232 14.42 19.53 -8.23
N THR A 233 14.42 18.22 -8.05
CA THR A 233 13.73 17.30 -8.95
C THR A 233 13.05 16.22 -8.16
N TYR A 234 11.75 16.06 -8.40
CA TYR A 234 11.02 14.86 -8.02
C TYR A 234 11.25 13.77 -9.05
N LEU A 235 11.57 12.58 -8.55
CA LEU A 235 11.78 11.38 -9.35
C LEU A 235 10.86 10.27 -8.84
N GLN A 236 10.38 9.46 -9.77
CA GLN A 236 9.56 8.29 -9.51
C GLN A 236 9.86 7.19 -10.54
N ARG A 237 9.94 5.95 -10.06
CA ARG A 237 10.20 4.76 -10.87
C ARG A 237 8.89 4.01 -11.11
N ASN A 238 8.66 3.56 -12.35
CA ASN A 238 7.43 2.86 -12.76
C ASN A 238 7.11 1.56 -12.01
N LEU A 239 8.12 0.93 -11.39
CA LEU A 239 7.99 -0.36 -10.70
C LEU A 239 8.03 -0.22 -9.18
N ASP A 240 8.04 1.01 -8.69
CA ASP A 240 7.89 1.32 -7.28
C ASP A 240 6.41 1.61 -6.98
N PRO A 241 5.98 1.56 -5.70
CA PRO A 241 4.66 2.04 -5.32
C PRO A 241 4.39 3.48 -5.82
N SER A 242 3.16 3.78 -6.22
CA SER A 242 2.80 5.07 -6.85
C SER A 242 2.92 6.27 -5.89
N GLY A 243 2.80 6.04 -4.59
CA GLY A 243 3.04 7.06 -3.57
C GLY A 243 4.51 7.22 -3.19
N LEU A 244 5.42 6.38 -3.71
CA LEU A 244 6.85 6.48 -3.44
C LEU A 244 7.53 7.48 -4.39
N GLY A 245 8.12 8.53 -3.80
CA GLY A 245 8.86 9.56 -4.53
C GLY A 245 10.25 9.81 -3.97
N TYR A 246 11.16 10.24 -4.84
CA TYR A 246 12.53 10.60 -4.51
C TYR A 246 12.75 12.08 -4.83
N LEU A 247 13.03 12.89 -3.80
CA LEU A 247 13.38 14.30 -3.94
C LEU A 247 14.90 14.44 -4.04
N VAL A 248 15.38 14.92 -5.17
CA VAL A 248 16.78 15.30 -5.40
C VAL A 248 16.91 16.80 -5.17
N LEU A 249 17.78 17.20 -4.24
CA LEU A 249 18.20 18.59 -4.03
C LEU A 249 19.69 18.73 -4.28
N ASP A 250 20.09 19.77 -5.02
CA ASP A 250 21.48 20.06 -5.38
C ASP A 250 22.22 18.83 -5.96
N GLY A 251 21.51 18.08 -6.81
CA GLY A 251 22.02 16.89 -7.49
C GLY A 251 22.16 15.64 -6.60
N LYS A 252 21.67 15.67 -5.35
CA LYS A 252 21.71 14.55 -4.40
C LYS A 252 20.33 14.17 -3.88
N LEU A 253 20.10 12.89 -3.63
CA LEU A 253 18.89 12.44 -2.97
C LEU A 253 18.80 13.03 -1.56
N ALA A 254 17.82 13.89 -1.33
CA ALA A 254 17.64 14.58 -0.05
C ALA A 254 16.51 13.99 0.77
N ARG A 255 15.43 13.52 0.11
CA ARG A 255 14.26 12.93 0.77
C ARG A 255 13.66 11.81 -0.06
N ILE A 256 13.17 10.79 0.63
CA ILE A 256 12.28 9.76 0.09
C ILE A 256 10.93 9.95 0.79
N SER A 257 9.87 10.02 0.01
CA SER A 257 8.51 10.24 0.50
C SER A 257 7.62 9.05 0.16
N LEU A 258 6.73 8.71 1.08
CA LEU A 258 5.55 7.88 0.86
C LEU A 258 4.33 8.77 1.08
N TYR A 259 3.46 8.87 0.08
CA TYR A 259 2.18 9.58 0.18
C TYR A 259 1.04 8.58 0.12
N ALA A 260 0.01 8.76 0.94
CA ALA A 260 -1.19 7.95 0.84
C ALA A 260 -1.81 8.06 -0.56
N ASP A 261 -2.02 6.90 -1.18
CA ASP A 261 -2.74 6.76 -2.44
C ASP A 261 -3.78 5.66 -2.24
N GLU A 262 -5.05 6.05 -2.22
CA GLU A 262 -6.19 5.14 -2.00
C GLU A 262 -6.33 4.09 -3.12
N TYR A 263 -5.73 4.33 -4.28
CA TYR A 263 -5.77 3.42 -5.42
C TYR A 263 -4.57 2.45 -5.47
N ASP A 264 -3.53 2.69 -4.67
CA ASP A 264 -2.33 1.87 -4.64
C ASP A 264 -2.10 1.15 -3.30
N VAL A 265 -2.53 -0.10 -3.28
CA VAL A 265 -2.27 -1.04 -2.20
C VAL A 265 -0.77 -1.17 -1.90
N ALA A 266 0.11 -1.16 -2.92
CA ALA A 266 1.54 -1.34 -2.72
C ALA A 266 2.14 -0.26 -1.81
N THR A 267 1.67 0.98 -1.97
CA THR A 267 2.09 2.12 -1.17
C THR A 267 1.71 1.95 0.30
N SER A 268 0.47 1.50 0.58
CA SER A 268 0.01 1.24 1.95
C SER A 268 0.77 0.11 2.66
N LEU A 269 1.40 -0.79 1.89
CA LEU A 269 2.15 -1.94 2.42
C LEU A 269 3.58 -1.59 2.86
N VAL A 270 4.11 -0.45 2.43
CA VAL A 270 5.44 0.00 2.82
C VAL A 270 5.45 0.37 4.29
N LYS A 271 6.39 -0.23 5.04
CA LYS A 271 6.61 0.04 6.47
C LYS A 271 7.96 0.71 6.67
N THR A 272 8.07 1.56 7.68
CA THR A 272 9.36 1.99 8.19
C THR A 272 10.09 0.82 8.87
N VAL A 273 11.38 0.96 9.13
CA VAL A 273 12.15 -0.01 9.95
C VAL A 273 11.61 -0.15 11.39
N ASN A 274 10.83 0.83 11.86
CA ASN A 274 10.12 0.79 13.13
C ASN A 274 8.70 0.17 13.01
N GLY A 275 8.30 -0.31 11.83
CA GLY A 275 7.01 -0.97 11.60
C GLY A 275 5.84 -0.03 11.30
N ILE A 276 6.06 1.29 11.28
CA ILE A 276 5.01 2.28 10.96
C ILE A 276 4.71 2.28 9.47
N ALA A 277 3.42 2.22 9.11
CA ALA A 277 2.91 2.39 7.75
C ALA A 277 2.00 3.63 7.65
N LEU A 278 1.57 3.95 6.44
CA LEU A 278 0.45 4.86 6.22
C LEU A 278 -0.81 4.33 6.92
N GLY A 279 -1.64 5.23 7.44
CA GLY A 279 -2.82 4.90 8.25
C GLY A 279 -2.52 4.58 9.72
N ALA A 280 -1.26 4.54 10.14
CA ALA A 280 -0.91 4.44 11.56
C ALA A 280 -1.41 5.66 12.35
N THR A 281 -1.73 5.46 13.62
CA THR A 281 -2.16 6.56 14.50
C THR A 281 -0.96 7.29 15.10
N ARG A 282 -1.20 8.49 15.66
CA ARG A 282 -0.24 9.17 16.53
C ARG A 282 0.34 8.24 17.61
N ASP A 283 -0.52 7.49 18.30
CA ASP A 283 -0.09 6.63 19.40
C ASP A 283 0.79 5.47 18.91
N ASP A 284 0.50 4.91 17.72
CA ASP A 284 1.37 3.90 17.09
C ASP A 284 2.77 4.46 16.81
N VAL A 285 2.85 5.70 16.28
CA VAL A 285 4.13 6.39 16.03
C VAL A 285 4.92 6.54 17.33
N PHE A 286 4.31 7.10 18.39
CA PHE A 286 5.01 7.24 19.67
C PHE A 286 5.43 5.89 20.27
N ALA A 287 4.56 4.87 20.18
CA ALA A 287 4.86 3.53 20.68
C ALA A 287 6.06 2.89 19.95
N ALA A 288 6.17 3.06 18.63
CA ALA A 288 7.24 2.48 17.82
C ALA A 288 8.61 3.14 18.04
N PHE A 289 8.63 4.38 18.55
CA PHE A 289 9.85 5.12 18.86
C PHE A 289 10.23 5.07 20.34
N GLY A 290 9.32 4.65 21.23
CA GLY A 290 9.60 4.44 22.65
C GLY A 290 10.10 5.72 23.33
N ASP A 291 11.26 5.64 23.99
CA ASP A 291 11.85 6.77 24.74
C ASP A 291 12.61 7.77 23.84
N LYS A 292 12.55 7.65 22.51
CA LYS A 292 13.19 8.60 21.59
C LYS A 292 12.47 9.95 21.63
N ASP A 293 13.26 11.02 21.49
CA ASP A 293 12.74 12.38 21.43
C ASP A 293 12.06 12.64 20.08
N LEU A 294 10.74 12.80 20.11
CA LEU A 294 9.90 13.12 18.96
C LEU A 294 9.46 14.58 19.06
N ILE A 295 9.65 15.32 17.97
CA ILE A 295 9.22 16.71 17.85
C ILE A 295 7.84 16.72 17.19
N GLU A 296 6.84 17.24 17.89
CA GLU A 296 5.49 17.42 17.39
C GLU A 296 5.23 18.89 17.07
N GLU A 297 4.72 19.16 15.87
CA GLU A 297 4.40 20.50 15.36
C GLU A 297 2.99 20.50 14.77
N ASP A 298 2.31 21.65 14.82
CA ASP A 298 1.01 21.81 14.16
C ASP A 298 1.18 21.70 12.64
N HIS A 299 0.18 21.11 11.97
CA HIS A 299 0.17 21.04 10.52
C HIS A 299 -0.06 22.44 9.92
N GLU A 300 0.71 22.84 8.90
CA GLU A 300 0.67 24.20 8.36
C GLU A 300 -0.69 24.52 7.69
N TYR A 301 -1.22 23.54 6.94
CA TYR A 301 -2.43 23.71 6.13
C TYR A 301 -3.72 23.12 6.71
N LEU A 302 -3.61 22.03 7.47
CA LEU A 302 -4.75 21.32 8.03
C LEU A 302 -5.02 21.85 9.44
N GLY A 303 -6.29 22.10 9.75
CA GLY A 303 -6.70 22.52 11.09
C GLY A 303 -6.73 21.33 12.06
N ALA A 304 -7.40 21.52 13.20
CA ALA A 304 -7.70 20.45 14.15
C ALA A 304 -6.46 19.69 14.69
N ASP A 305 -6.58 18.37 14.82
CA ASP A 305 -5.56 17.47 15.38
C ASP A 305 -4.53 17.00 14.35
N ALA A 306 -4.48 17.64 13.16
CA ALA A 306 -3.43 17.40 12.17
C ALA A 306 -2.07 17.84 12.71
N ARG A 307 -1.06 16.98 12.57
CA ARG A 307 0.27 17.18 13.16
C ARG A 307 1.37 16.75 12.21
N TYR A 308 2.53 17.33 12.42
CA TYR A 308 3.79 16.73 12.00
C TYR A 308 4.49 16.11 13.21
N ILE A 309 4.99 14.89 13.05
CA ILE A 309 5.80 14.22 14.07
C ILE A 309 7.14 13.89 13.46
N THR A 310 8.22 14.46 14.00
CA THR A 310 9.57 14.30 13.46
C THR A 310 10.51 13.66 14.46
N TRP A 311 11.20 12.61 14.01
CA TRP A 311 12.35 12.04 14.70
C TRP A 311 13.64 12.37 13.95
N TRP A 312 14.67 12.77 14.69
CA TRP A 312 16.03 12.93 14.17
C TRP A 312 16.97 11.89 14.77
N ALA A 313 17.80 11.28 13.92
CA ALA A 313 18.80 10.30 14.35
C ALA A 313 19.96 10.94 15.11
N ASP A 314 20.17 12.25 14.93
CA ASP A 314 21.22 13.02 15.56
C ASP A 314 20.80 14.47 15.82
N THR A 315 21.49 15.14 16.75
CA THR A 315 21.20 16.52 17.13
C THR A 315 21.54 17.55 16.06
N ALA A 316 22.37 17.18 15.07
CA ALA A 316 22.66 18.03 13.92
C ALA A 316 21.56 17.94 12.85
N LYS A 317 20.52 17.13 13.08
CA LYS A 317 19.40 16.90 12.15
C LYS A 317 19.87 16.46 10.77
N SER A 318 20.91 15.62 10.73
CA SER A 318 21.51 15.20 9.46
C SER A 318 20.70 14.09 8.78
N ARG A 319 20.00 13.26 9.56
CA ARG A 319 19.08 12.21 9.09
C ARG A 319 17.87 12.12 10.01
N GLY A 320 16.69 11.93 9.44
CA GLY A 320 15.45 11.80 10.21
C GLY A 320 14.31 11.17 9.44
N ILE A 321 13.19 11.01 10.15
CA ILE A 321 11.90 10.61 9.60
C ILE A 321 10.83 11.59 10.12
N ARG A 322 9.98 12.09 9.23
CA ARG A 322 8.80 12.91 9.55
C ARG A 322 7.54 12.19 9.10
N PHE A 323 6.54 12.18 9.96
CA PHE A 323 5.19 11.69 9.70
C PHE A 323 4.26 12.89 9.58
N GLU A 324 3.42 12.91 8.56
CA GLU A 324 2.34 13.88 8.41
C GLU A 324 1.01 13.20 8.75
N LEU A 325 0.28 13.77 9.70
CA LEU A 325 -0.99 13.25 10.17
C LEU A 325 -2.12 14.18 9.74
N ASN A 326 -3.22 13.59 9.26
CA ASN A 326 -4.44 14.32 8.90
C ASN A 326 -5.29 14.70 10.14
N GLU A 327 -6.46 15.30 9.91
CA GLU A 327 -7.37 15.73 10.98
C GLU A 327 -7.94 14.57 11.82
N ASP A 328 -7.93 13.34 11.30
CA ASP A 328 -8.31 12.12 12.01
C ASP A 328 -7.16 11.52 12.83
N GLY A 329 -5.97 12.14 12.80
CA GLY A 329 -4.77 11.66 13.49
C GLY A 329 -4.13 10.44 12.84
N LEU A 330 -4.38 10.22 11.55
CA LEU A 330 -3.83 9.12 10.76
C LEU A 330 -2.66 9.61 9.89
N VAL A 331 -1.58 8.81 9.83
CA VAL A 331 -0.42 9.10 9.00
C VAL A 331 -0.80 9.03 7.51
N THR A 332 -0.73 10.16 6.81
CA THR A 332 -1.00 10.27 5.37
C THR A 332 0.24 10.48 4.53
N ALA A 333 1.38 10.85 5.15
CA ALA A 333 2.67 10.83 4.48
C ALA A 333 3.82 10.49 5.44
N ILE A 334 4.88 9.91 4.89
CA ILE A 334 6.12 9.59 5.60
C ILE A 334 7.29 10.09 4.77
N HIS A 335 8.15 10.90 5.38
CA HIS A 335 9.35 11.45 4.77
C HIS A 335 10.58 10.95 5.51
N ALA A 336 11.56 10.40 4.78
CA ALA A 336 12.86 10.05 5.33
C ALA A 336 13.97 10.74 4.55
N GLY A 337 14.97 11.30 5.23
CA GLY A 337 15.93 12.15 4.53
C GLY A 337 16.80 13.03 5.42
N THR A 338 17.37 14.06 4.80
CA THR A 338 18.06 15.16 5.50
C THR A 338 17.05 16.10 6.16
N ASP A 339 17.49 17.32 6.50
CA ASP A 339 16.62 18.46 6.78
C ASP A 339 15.48 18.68 5.77
N ALA A 340 15.64 18.21 4.52
CA ALA A 340 14.60 18.27 3.48
C ALA A 340 13.28 17.58 3.86
N ILE A 341 13.25 16.70 4.88
CA ILE A 341 11.99 16.14 5.39
C ILE A 341 11.05 17.21 5.97
N THR A 342 11.53 18.42 6.28
CA THR A 342 10.69 19.52 6.80
C THR A 342 10.15 20.46 5.73
N LEU A 343 10.46 20.22 4.45
CA LEU A 343 9.91 21.00 3.33
C LEU A 343 8.42 20.68 3.15
N LEU A 344 7.60 21.72 3.05
CA LEU A 344 6.14 21.62 3.05
C LEU A 344 5.59 21.43 1.63
N GLU A 345 6.12 22.18 0.67
CA GLU A 345 5.67 22.18 -0.71
C GLU A 345 6.83 21.82 -1.62
N GLY A 346 7.01 20.53 -1.84
CA GLY A 346 7.97 20.09 -2.82
C GLY A 346 9.41 20.50 -2.45
N CYS A 347 9.88 21.58 -3.06
CA CYS A 347 11.21 22.17 -2.93
C CYS A 347 11.27 23.34 -1.92
N SER A 348 10.15 23.72 -1.29
CA SER A 348 10.03 24.88 -0.41
C SER A 348 9.36 24.60 0.94
#